data_AF-A0A7C6Q4Y5-F1
#
_entry.id   AF-A0A7C6Q4Y5-F1
#
_cell.length_a   1.000
_cell.length_b   1.000
_cell.length_c   1.000
_cell.angle_alpha   90.00
_cell.angle_beta   90.00
_cell.angle_gamma   90.00
#
_symmetry.space_group_name_H-M   'P 1'
#
loop_
_entity.id
_entity.type
_entity.pdbx_description
1 polymer ?
#
loop_
_entity_poly.entity_id
_entity_poly.type
_entity_poly.pdbx_seq_one_letter_code
_entity_poly.pdbx_strand_id
1 'polypeptide(L)'
;MPLASAETNLIELNGIKFEDDNIRFVFFHDSNSILCRKMRFNIEQLVDNEPDIIYFYSIDISKYPKAFYEHNVSGIPNILVFKGNREIKRIMGIVSYENLKMIVQTLKEDV
;
A
#
# COMPACT_ATOMS: atom_id res chain seq x y z
N MET A 1 2.51 -18.62 18.65
CA MET A 1 2.98 -18.79 17.27
C MET A 1 3.94 -17.65 16.97
N PRO A 2 5.19 -17.91 16.57
CA PRO A 2 6.01 -16.85 16.03
C PRO A 2 5.39 -16.44 14.68
N LEU A 3 5.08 -15.16 14.50
CA LEU A 3 4.79 -14.62 13.18
C LEU A 3 6.05 -14.84 12.37
N ALA A 4 5.94 -15.59 11.27
CA ALA A 4 7.00 -15.67 10.29
C ALA A 4 7.45 -14.25 9.95
N SER A 5 8.74 -13.98 10.12
CA SER A 5 9.40 -12.84 9.49
C SER A 5 9.43 -13.15 8.00
N ALA A 6 8.29 -12.99 7.33
CA ALA A 6 8.22 -13.07 5.89
C ALA A 6 8.97 -11.84 5.34
N GLU A 7 10.01 -12.11 4.57
CA GLU A 7 10.57 -11.12 3.65
C GLU A 7 9.39 -10.56 2.85
N THR A 8 9.15 -9.25 2.99
CA THR A 8 7.97 -8.62 2.42
C THR A 8 8.18 -8.40 0.93
N ASN A 9 7.19 -8.74 0.11
CA ASN A 9 7.21 -8.46 -1.33
C ASN A 9 6.98 -6.96 -1.63
N LEU A 10 6.80 -6.14 -0.60
CA LEU A 10 6.61 -4.70 -0.71
C LEU A 10 7.95 -3.97 -0.77
N ILE A 11 8.14 -3.19 -1.83
CA ILE A 11 9.31 -2.33 -1.95
C ILE A 11 9.15 -1.14 -0.98
N GLU A 12 10.06 -0.97 -0.02
CA GLU A 12 10.06 0.16 0.92
C GLU A 12 10.55 1.44 0.20
N LEU A 13 9.79 2.53 0.37
CA LEU A 13 10.11 3.86 -0.12
C LEU A 13 10.40 4.81 1.05
N ASN A 14 11.21 5.82 0.79
CA ASN A 14 11.46 6.93 1.71
C ASN A 14 10.63 8.20 1.38
N GLY A 15 9.86 8.16 0.29
CA GLY A 15 9.04 9.25 -0.23
C GLY A 15 8.39 8.88 -1.56
N ILE A 16 7.49 9.73 -2.06
CA ILE A 16 6.74 9.49 -3.29
C ILE A 16 7.25 10.42 -4.40
N LYS A 17 7.78 9.81 -5.46
CA LYS A 17 8.14 10.47 -6.73
C LYS A 17 7.97 9.46 -7.85
N PHE A 18 6.97 9.66 -8.71
CA PHE A 18 6.68 8.77 -9.82
C PHE A 18 6.64 9.57 -11.13
N GLU A 19 7.46 9.18 -12.09
CA GLU A 19 7.64 9.91 -13.36
C GLU A 19 6.82 9.34 -14.52
N ASP A 20 6.34 8.10 -14.39
CA ASP A 20 5.52 7.43 -15.40
C ASP A 20 4.06 7.27 -14.95
N ASP A 21 3.19 6.96 -15.91
CA ASP A 21 1.73 6.84 -15.70
C ASP A 21 1.28 5.47 -15.16
N ASN A 22 2.19 4.64 -14.64
CA ASN A 22 1.80 3.39 -14.02
C ASN A 22 1.02 3.64 -12.73
N ILE A 23 0.00 2.81 -12.50
CA ILE A 23 -0.73 2.82 -11.24
C ILE A 23 0.14 2.19 -10.15
N ARG A 24 0.19 2.83 -8.98
CA ARG A 24 0.99 2.40 -7.83
C ARG A 24 0.21 2.53 -6.55
N PHE A 25 0.37 1.56 -5.67
CA PHE A 25 -0.28 1.52 -4.36
C PHE A 25 0.81 1.72 -3.32
N VAL A 26 0.68 2.74 -2.47
CA VAL A 26 1.66 3.07 -1.45
C VAL A 26 1.04 2.87 -0.08
N PHE A 27 1.48 1.84 0.61
CA PHE A 27 1.00 1.45 1.94
C PHE A 27 1.76 2.18 3.05
N PHE A 28 1.08 3.11 3.73
CA PHE A 28 1.59 3.80 4.90
C PHE A 28 1.31 2.98 6.16
N HIS A 29 2.37 2.66 6.91
CA HIS A 29 2.27 1.75 8.04
C HIS A 29 3.27 2.04 9.15
N ASP A 30 3.05 1.38 10.30
CA ASP A 30 4.04 1.19 11.36
C ASP A 30 4.13 -0.32 11.64
N SER A 31 5.34 -0.87 11.62
CA SER A 31 5.61 -2.30 11.83
C SER A 31 5.16 -2.82 13.20
N ASN A 32 5.05 -1.95 14.20
CA ASN A 32 4.55 -2.28 15.54
C ASN A 32 3.03 -2.33 15.62
N SER A 33 2.31 -1.79 14.63
CA SER A 33 0.85 -1.75 14.63
C SER A 33 0.24 -3.10 14.21
N ILE A 34 -0.58 -3.67 15.09
CA ILE A 34 -1.35 -4.90 14.81
C ILE A 34 -2.27 -4.70 13.60
N LEU A 35 -2.87 -3.52 13.48
CA LEU A 35 -3.77 -3.21 12.36
C LEU A 35 -2.98 -3.16 11.04
N CYS A 36 -1.78 -2.60 11.06
CA CYS A 36 -0.90 -2.58 9.89
C CYS A 36 -0.44 -3.98 9.49
N ARG A 37 -0.12 -4.86 10.45
CA ARG A 37 0.22 -6.27 10.14
C ARG A 37 -0.93 -7.01 9.48
N LYS A 38 -2.18 -6.80 9.94
CA LYS A 38 -3.37 -7.37 9.30
C LYS A 38 -3.57 -6.88 7.88
N MET A 39 -3.43 -5.57 7.67
CA MET A 39 -3.58 -5.00 6.32
C MET A 39 -2.46 -5.48 5.39
N ARG A 40 -1.21 -5.52 5.88
CA ARG A 40 -0.06 -6.06 5.14
C ARG A 40 -0.29 -7.49 4.67
N PHE A 41 -0.80 -8.36 5.55
CA PHE A 41 -1.13 -9.73 5.18
C PHE A 41 -2.09 -9.78 3.98
N ASN A 42 -3.14 -8.96 3.97
CA ASN A 42 -4.07 -8.91 2.83
C ASN A 42 -3.42 -8.39 1.55
N ILE A 43 -2.48 -7.44 1.64
CA ILE A 43 -1.74 -6.93 0.49
C ILE A 43 -0.79 -8.00 -0.07
N GLU A 44 -0.02 -8.67 0.78
CA GLU A 44 0.93 -9.70 0.36
C GLU A 44 0.20 -10.89 -0.27
N GLN A 45 -0.92 -11.32 0.32
CA GLN A 45 -1.79 -12.32 -0.32
C GLN A 45 -2.24 -11.87 -1.72
N LEU A 46 -2.53 -10.59 -1.94
CA LEU A 46 -2.89 -10.09 -3.27
C LEU A 46 -1.71 -10.14 -4.23
N VAL A 47 -0.55 -9.61 -3.83
CA VAL A 47 0.67 -9.57 -4.67
C VAL A 47 1.09 -10.99 -5.09
N ASP A 48 1.00 -11.96 -4.18
CA ASP A 48 1.39 -13.35 -4.45
C ASP A 48 0.45 -14.06 -5.44
N ASN A 49 -0.84 -13.73 -5.41
CA ASN A 49 -1.85 -14.37 -6.27
C ASN A 49 -2.07 -13.63 -7.60
N GLU A 50 -1.53 -12.43 -7.75
CA GLU A 50 -1.82 -11.53 -8.86
C GLU A 50 -0.53 -10.83 -9.35
N PRO A 51 0.46 -11.55 -9.92
CA PRO A 51 1.80 -11.03 -10.21
C PRO A 51 1.83 -9.94 -11.29
N ASP A 52 0.83 -9.91 -12.18
CA ASP A 52 0.69 -8.90 -13.25
C ASP A 52 0.06 -7.59 -12.74
N ILE A 53 -0.12 -7.48 -11.42
CA ILE A 53 -1.08 -6.56 -10.84
C ILE A 53 -0.38 -5.64 -9.86
N ILE A 54 0.22 -4.61 -10.46
CA ILE A 54 0.39 -3.30 -9.84
C ILE A 54 1.53 -3.22 -8.82
N TYR A 55 2.30 -2.14 -8.91
CA TYR A 55 3.40 -1.91 -8.00
C TYR A 55 2.89 -1.51 -6.62
N PHE A 56 2.98 -2.46 -5.69
CA PHE A 56 2.76 -2.21 -4.27
C PHE A 56 4.08 -1.82 -3.59
N TYR A 57 4.06 -0.62 -3.01
CA TYR A 57 5.13 -0.05 -2.23
C TYR A 57 4.68 0.13 -0.78
N SER A 58 5.64 0.32 0.11
CA SER A 58 5.39 0.61 1.51
C SER A 58 6.20 1.80 2.00
N ILE A 59 5.66 2.56 2.94
CA ILE A 59 6.36 3.61 3.68
C ILE A 59 6.14 3.34 5.17
N ASP A 60 7.22 3.02 5.87
CA ASP A 60 7.20 2.95 7.33
C ASP A 60 7.26 4.37 7.92
N ILE A 61 6.15 4.82 8.50
CA ILE A 61 6.02 6.18 9.01
C ILE A 61 6.88 6.42 10.26
N SER A 62 7.31 5.36 10.94
CA SER A 62 8.26 5.47 12.06
C SER A 62 9.67 5.86 11.57
N LYS A 63 10.02 5.50 10.32
CA LYS A 63 11.29 5.85 9.68
C LYS A 63 11.19 7.10 8.83
N TYR A 64 10.08 7.25 8.09
CA TYR A 64 9.88 8.31 7.09
C TYR A 64 8.60 9.12 7.38
N PRO A 65 8.51 9.82 8.52
CA PRO A 65 7.28 10.51 8.93
C PRO A 65 6.92 11.68 7.99
N LYS A 66 7.89 12.23 7.26
CA LYS A 66 7.68 13.36 6.35
C LYS A 66 6.62 13.06 5.28
N ALA A 67 6.69 11.89 4.63
CA ALA A 67 5.74 11.51 3.59
C ALA A 67 4.29 11.38 4.14
N PHE A 68 4.14 10.96 5.40
CA PHE A 68 2.83 10.88 6.06
C PHE A 68 2.17 12.26 6.16
N TYR A 69 2.94 13.28 6.55
CA TYR A 69 2.44 14.66 6.65
C TYR A 69 2.25 15.32 5.28
N GLU A 70 3.20 15.16 4.34
CA GLU A 70 3.10 15.75 2.99
C GLU A 70 1.86 15.28 2.23
N HIS A 71 1.44 14.03 2.43
CA HIS A 71 0.26 13.45 1.79
C HIS A 71 -1.00 13.49 2.66
N ASN A 72 -1.01 14.29 3.74
CA ASN A 72 -2.14 14.46 4.66
C ASN A 72 -2.76 13.13 5.10
N VAL A 73 -1.92 12.13 5.39
CA VAL A 73 -2.40 10.84 5.90
C VAL A 73 -2.87 11.07 7.34
N SER A 74 -4.12 10.74 7.64
CA SER A 74 -4.75 11.00 8.95
C SER A 74 -4.60 9.86 9.95
N GLY A 75 -4.12 8.69 9.51
CA GLY A 75 -3.92 7.53 10.36
C GLY A 75 -3.46 6.32 9.55
N ILE A 76 -2.96 5.29 10.25
CA ILE A 76 -2.49 4.02 9.68
C ILE A 76 -3.34 2.84 10.18
N PRO A 77 -3.48 1.75 9.40
CA PRO A 77 -2.99 1.57 8.02
C PRO A 77 -3.70 2.47 7.00
N ASN A 78 -2.98 2.89 5.96
CA ASN A 78 -3.53 3.66 4.84
C ASN A 78 -2.88 3.25 3.53
N ILE A 79 -3.62 3.21 2.43
CA ILE A 79 -3.06 3.01 1.09
C ILE A 79 -3.46 4.19 0.22
N LEU A 80 -2.46 4.84 -0.37
CA LEU A 80 -2.65 5.86 -1.39
C LEU A 80 -2.39 5.25 -2.76
N VAL A 81 -3.27 5.51 -3.71
CA VAL A 81 -3.14 5.06 -5.09
C VAL A 81 -2.74 6.23 -5.96
N PHE A 82 -1.66 6.07 -6.70
CA PHE A 82 -1.11 7.08 -7.59
C PHE A 82 -1.16 6.63 -9.04
N LYS A 83 -1.38 7.58 -9.95
CA LYS A 83 -1.09 7.48 -11.39
C LYS A 83 -0.16 8.65 -11.72
N GLY A 84 1.10 8.37 -12.03
CA GLY A 84 2.16 9.39 -11.97
C GLY A 84 2.24 10.01 -10.57
N ASN A 85 2.40 11.34 -10.50
CA ASN A 85 2.46 12.08 -9.23
C ASN A 85 1.07 12.47 -8.65
N ARG A 86 -0.03 12.01 -9.27
CA ARG A 86 -1.39 12.34 -8.83
C ARG A 86 -1.96 11.22 -7.97
N GLU A 87 -2.39 11.56 -6.75
CA GLU A 87 -3.25 10.68 -5.96
C GLU A 87 -4.63 10.58 -6.62
N ILE A 88 -5.04 9.37 -6.96
CA ILE A 88 -6.34 9.08 -7.62
C ILE A 88 -7.32 8.36 -6.69
N LYS A 89 -6.84 7.70 -5.63
CA LYS A 89 -7.67 6.99 -4.66
C LYS A 89 -6.96 6.83 -3.32
N ARG A 90 -7.76 6.68 -2.27
CA ARG A 90 -7.30 6.43 -0.91
C ARG A 90 -8.12 5.31 -0.27
N ILE A 91 -7.44 4.39 0.41
CA ILE A 91 -8.03 3.27 1.15
C ILE A 91 -7.60 3.43 2.60
N MET A 92 -8.56 3.63 3.50
CA MET A 92 -8.31 3.90 4.91
C MET A 92 -8.61 2.67 5.76
N GLY A 93 -7.73 2.36 6.70
CA GLY A 93 -7.91 1.26 7.64
C GLY A 93 -7.68 -0.10 6.99
N ILE A 94 -8.25 -1.13 7.63
CA ILE A 94 -8.15 -2.52 7.16
C ILE A 94 -9.33 -2.78 6.22
N VAL A 95 -9.03 -3.23 5.01
CA VAL A 95 -10.02 -3.81 4.09
C VAL A 95 -9.76 -5.31 3.94
N SER A 96 -10.81 -6.09 3.68
CA SER A 96 -10.66 -7.52 3.39
C SER A 96 -9.89 -7.75 2.08
N TYR A 97 -9.30 -8.93 1.93
CA TYR A 97 -8.64 -9.35 0.69
C TYR A 97 -9.56 -9.19 -0.54
N GLU A 98 -10.80 -9.68 -0.47
CA GLU A 98 -11.77 -9.57 -1.59
C GLU A 98 -12.08 -8.11 -1.95
N ASN A 99 -12.25 -7.23 -0.95
CA ASN A 99 -12.48 -5.81 -1.21
C ASN A 99 -11.25 -5.13 -1.82
N LEU A 100 -10.05 -5.46 -1.34
CA LEU A 100 -8.81 -4.95 -1.91
C LEU A 100 -8.65 -5.40 -3.36
N LYS A 101 -8.93 -6.67 -3.64
CA LYS A 101 -8.92 -7.26 -4.98
C LYS A 101 -9.90 -6.56 -5.92
N MET A 102 -11.14 -6.34 -5.50
CA MET A 102 -12.13 -5.59 -6.31
C MET A 102 -11.66 -4.17 -6.61
N ILE A 103 -11.15 -3.44 -5.61
CA ILE A 103 -10.64 -2.08 -5.80
C ILE A 103 -9.52 -2.06 -6.85
N VAL A 104 -8.61 -3.00 -6.75
CA VAL A 104 -7.48 -3.18 -7.67
C VAL A 104 -7.97 -3.49 -9.08
N GLN A 105 -8.92 -4.40 -9.24
CA GLN A 105 -9.49 -4.75 -10.55
C GLN A 105 -10.19 -3.57 -11.21
N THR A 106 -11.03 -2.82 -10.49
CA THR A 106 -11.70 -1.62 -11.02
C THR A 106 -10.68 -0.60 -11.54
N LEU A 107 -9.59 -0.40 -10.81
CA LEU A 107 -8.55 0.56 -11.21
C LEU A 107 -7.77 0.11 -12.46
N LYS A 108 -7.80 -1.17 -12.84
CA LYS A 108 -7.19 -1.66 -14.08
C LYS A 108 -8.06 -1.39 -15.30
N GLU A 109 -9.37 -1.48 -15.15
CA GLU A 109 -10.33 -1.29 -16.25
C GLU A 109 -10.41 0.17 -16.70
N ASP A 110 -10.04 1.11 -15.83
CA ASP A 110 -10.01 2.56 -16.10
C ASP A 110 -8.71 3.05 -16.82
N VAL A 111 -7.79 2.15 -17.20
CA VAL A 111 -6.49 2.48 -17.84
C VAL A 111 -6.43 2.05 -19.29
#